data_AF-A0A940W7P8-F1
#
_entry.id   AF-A0A940W7P8-F1
#
_cell.length_a   1.000
_cell.length_b   1.000
_cell.length_c   1.000
_cell.angle_alpha   90.00
_cell.angle_beta   90.00
_cell.angle_gamma   90.00
#
_symmetry.space_group_name_H-M   'P 1'
#
loop_
_entity.id
_entity.type
_entity.pdbx_description
1 polymer ?
#
loop_
_entity_poly.entity_id
_entity_poly.type
_entity_poly.pdbx_seq_one_letter_code
_entity_poly.pdbx_strand_id
1 'polypeptide(L)'
;MMTWPGIPREEIPWYPTIATDKCTGCQTCVDFCPNDVLEFDETAGKIIVKNPFNCVVECSTCGKLCPEGAIRFPDEAAFSAFLEERIARQAAEVRRIVTADGSNSKRSTGGR
;
A
#
# COMPACT_ATOMS: atom_id res chain seq x y z
N MET A 1 8.37 -11.37 -1.05
CA MET A 1 7.38 -10.35 -1.46
C MET A 1 6.45 -10.17 -0.27
N MET A 2 6.60 -9.09 0.50
CA MET A 2 5.79 -8.86 1.71
C MET A 2 4.36 -8.51 1.27
N THR A 3 3.48 -9.52 1.25
CA THR A 3 2.07 -9.34 0.92
C THR A 3 1.34 -8.83 2.15
N TRP A 4 0.73 -7.65 2.06
CA TRP A 4 -0.11 -7.07 3.09
C TRP A 4 -1.54 -7.56 2.84
N PRO A 5 -2.21 -8.20 3.81
CA PRO A 5 -3.37 -9.08 3.59
C PRO A 5 -3.44 -9.89 2.28
N GLY A 6 -2.31 -10.37 1.75
CA GLY A 6 -2.30 -11.07 0.46
C GLY A 6 -2.41 -10.16 -0.78
N ILE A 7 -2.36 -8.84 -0.60
CA ILE A 7 -2.36 -7.82 -1.65
C ILE A 7 -0.89 -7.50 -2.00
N PRO A 8 -0.50 -7.54 -3.30
CA PRO A 8 0.82 -7.09 -3.75
C PRO A 8 1.08 -5.63 -3.38
N ARG A 9 2.32 -5.30 -3.01
CA ARG A 9 2.66 -3.96 -2.50
C ARG A 9 2.35 -2.86 -3.51
N GLU A 10 2.56 -3.13 -4.79
CA GLU A 10 2.39 -2.24 -5.93
C GLU A 10 0.92 -1.87 -6.17
N GLU A 11 -0.02 -2.68 -5.66
CA GLU A 11 -1.46 -2.41 -5.74
C GLU A 11 -1.97 -1.54 -4.59
N ILE A 12 -1.20 -1.39 -3.50
CA ILE A 12 -1.64 -0.70 -2.29
C ILE A 12 -1.37 0.81 -2.44
N PRO A 13 -2.40 1.66 -2.49
CA PRO A 13 -2.25 3.08 -2.78
C PRO A 13 -1.76 3.89 -1.56
N TRP A 14 -0.94 3.31 -0.68
CA TRP A 14 -0.39 4.00 0.49
C TRP A 14 1.04 4.47 0.23
N TYR A 15 1.21 5.77 -0.03
CA TYR A 15 2.50 6.45 -0.19
C TYR A 15 2.32 7.97 -0.06
N PRO A 16 3.38 8.72 0.28
CA PRO A 16 3.28 10.16 0.42
C PRO A 16 3.10 10.85 -0.94
N THR A 17 2.49 12.04 -0.93
CA THR A 17 2.51 13.04 -2.00
C THR A 17 3.02 14.36 -1.45
N ILE A 18 3.70 15.15 -2.29
CA ILE A 18 4.34 16.40 -1.86
C ILE A 18 3.64 17.61 -2.50
N ALA A 19 3.16 18.52 -1.67
CA ALA A 19 2.72 19.86 -2.06
C ALA A 19 3.96 20.75 -2.26
N THR A 20 4.41 20.89 -3.50
CA THR A 20 5.68 21.56 -3.87
C THR A 20 5.69 23.05 -3.58
N ASP A 21 4.51 23.68 -3.54
CA ASP A 21 4.26 25.06 -3.15
C ASP A 21 4.57 25.32 -1.67
N LYS A 22 4.38 24.31 -0.81
CA LYS A 22 4.67 24.37 0.62
C LYS A 22 6.03 23.82 1.00
N CYS A 23 6.57 22.89 0.22
CA CYS A 23 7.83 22.24 0.53
C CYS A 23 9.00 23.24 0.53
N THR A 24 9.71 23.39 1.64
CA THR A 24 10.89 24.27 1.75
C THR A 24 12.21 23.56 1.47
N GLY A 25 12.20 22.24 1.24
CA GLY A 25 13.43 21.47 1.05
C GLY A 25 14.24 21.25 2.33
N CYS A 26 13.62 21.32 3.52
CA CYS A 26 14.31 21.19 4.81
C CYS A 26 14.86 19.79 5.13
N GLN A 27 14.57 18.79 4.28
CA GLN A 27 15.10 17.42 4.35
C GLN A 27 14.79 16.58 5.59
N THR A 28 14.11 17.11 6.61
CA THR A 28 13.70 16.36 7.83
C THR A 28 12.99 15.04 7.53
N CYS A 29 12.16 15.02 6.48
CA CYS A 29 11.43 13.83 6.05
C CYS A 29 12.31 12.77 5.37
N VAL A 30 13.39 13.19 4.71
CA VAL A 30 14.41 12.31 4.10
C VAL A 30 15.25 11.69 5.21
N ASP A 31 15.77 12.52 6.11
CA ASP A 31 16.62 12.08 7.22
C ASP A 31 15.92 11.07 8.15
N PHE A 32 14.62 11.25 8.37
CA PHE A 32 13.84 10.37 9.24
C PHE A 32 13.49 9.03 8.58
N CYS A 33 13.28 8.97 7.26
CA CYS A 33 12.71 7.80 6.61
C CYS A 33 13.81 6.79 6.20
N PRO A 34 13.95 5.64 6.89
CA PRO A 34 15.02 4.69 6.56
C PRO A 34 14.73 3.86 5.30
N ASN A 35 13.54 4.01 4.70
CA ASN A 35 13.08 3.18 3.58
C ASN A 35 13.36 3.81 2.20
N ASP A 36 14.14 4.90 2.14
CA ASP A 36 14.49 5.60 0.89
C ASP A 36 13.25 6.03 0.06
N VAL A 37 12.16 6.39 0.73
CA VAL A 37 10.89 6.77 0.06
C VAL A 37 10.97 8.15 -0.57
N LEU A 38 11.68 9.07 0.10
CA LEU A 38 11.77 10.49 -0.23
C LEU A 38 13.23 10.83 -0.54
N GLU A 39 13.43 11.73 -1.50
CA GLU A 39 14.76 12.21 -1.90
C GLU A 39 14.73 13.73 -2.09
N PHE A 40 15.87 14.38 -1.86
CA PHE A 40 16.06 15.79 -2.16
C PHE A 40 16.54 15.96 -3.60
N ASP A 41 15.74 16.63 -4.42
CA ASP A 41 16.16 17.07 -5.75
C ASP A 41 16.98 18.36 -5.60
N GLU A 42 18.30 18.25 -5.77
CA GLU A 42 19.23 19.39 -5.68
C GLU A 42 18.98 20.45 -6.75
N THR A 43 18.43 20.08 -7.91
CA THR A 43 18.17 21.01 -9.01
C THR A 43 16.94 21.86 -8.71
N ALA A 44 15.88 21.23 -8.18
CA ALA A 44 14.65 21.92 -7.82
C ALA A 44 14.71 22.57 -6.42
N GLY A 45 15.60 22.11 -5.54
CA GLY A 45 15.60 22.46 -4.13
C GLY A 45 14.37 21.94 -3.39
N LYS A 46 13.82 20.79 -3.80
CA LYS A 46 12.53 20.26 -3.33
C LYS A 46 12.63 18.77 -3.03
N ILE A 47 11.70 18.30 -2.20
CA ILE A 47 11.55 16.86 -1.91
C ILE A 47 10.70 16.20 -2.99
N ILE A 48 11.15 15.06 -3.47
CA ILE A 48 10.42 14.18 -4.40
C ILE A 48 10.14 12.82 -3.75
N VAL A 49 9.17 12.10 -4.30
CA VAL A 49 8.86 10.71 -3.91
C VAL A 49 9.64 9.79 -4.85
N LYS A 50 10.73 9.21 -4.36
CA LYS A 50 11.63 8.35 -5.13
C LYS A 50 11.14 6.91 -5.23
N ASN A 51 10.87 6.29 -4.08
CA ASN A 51 10.43 4.89 -3.99
C ASN A 51 9.08 4.81 -3.26
N PRO A 52 7.95 5.11 -3.92
CA PRO A 52 6.64 5.16 -3.26
C PRO A 52 6.27 3.83 -2.61
N PHE A 53 6.60 2.72 -3.25
CA PHE A 53 6.26 1.37 -2.78
C PHE A 53 7.16 0.85 -1.65
N ASN A 54 8.25 1.55 -1.31
CA ASN A 54 9.01 1.27 -0.10
C ASN A 54 8.34 1.85 1.15
N CYS A 55 7.32 2.71 0.98
CA CYS A 55 6.58 3.25 2.12
C CYS A 55 5.86 2.12 2.86
N VAL A 56 6.06 2.05 4.18
CA VAL A 56 5.34 1.10 5.03
C VAL A 56 3.86 1.49 5.03
N VAL A 57 3.00 0.52 4.73
CA VAL A 57 1.54 0.72 4.71
C VAL A 57 1.08 1.24 6.07
N GLU A 58 0.21 2.26 6.07
CA GLU A 58 -0.27 3.02 7.25
C GLU A 58 0.78 3.88 8.00
N CYS A 59 2.05 3.86 7.59
CA CYS A 59 3.03 4.81 8.13
C CYS A 59 2.77 6.22 7.57
N SER A 60 2.66 7.21 8.45
CA SER A 60 2.41 8.62 8.11
C SER A 60 3.37 9.59 8.81
N THR A 61 4.44 9.09 9.42
CA THR A 61 5.29 9.88 10.33
C THR A 61 6.01 11.04 9.65
N CYS A 62 6.50 10.87 8.41
CA CYS A 62 7.10 11.99 7.67
C CYS A 62 6.10 13.13 7.42
N GLY A 63 4.81 12.80 7.26
CA GLY A 63 3.72 13.78 7.21
C GLY A 63 3.60 14.61 8.47
N LYS A 64 3.65 13.95 9.64
CA LYS A 64 3.56 14.58 10.95
C LYS A 64 4.80 15.42 11.30
N LEU A 65 5.97 15.03 10.79
CA LEU A 65 7.23 15.73 11.02
C LEU A 65 7.44 16.95 10.11
N CYS A 66 6.70 17.05 9.01
CA CYS A 66 6.86 18.15 8.07
C CYS A 66 6.32 19.46 8.69
N PRO A 67 7.19 20.46 8.97
CA PRO A 67 6.76 21.69 9.63
C PRO A 67 5.79 22.51 8.76
N GLU A 68 5.91 22.40 7.45
CA GLU A 68 5.08 23.12 6.47
C GLU A 68 3.76 22.38 6.13
N GLY A 69 3.57 21.17 6.66
CA GLY A 69 2.44 20.32 6.28
C GLY A 69 2.39 20.03 4.77
N ALA A 70 3.56 19.90 4.14
CA ALA A 70 3.69 19.71 2.69
C ALA A 70 3.49 18.25 2.25
N ILE A 71 3.45 17.29 3.17
CA ILE A 71 3.35 15.87 2.86
C ILE A 71 1.95 15.36 3.19
N ARG A 72 1.30 14.72 2.23
CA ARG A 72 -0.04 14.13 2.38
C ARG A 72 -0.03 12.63 2.11
N PHE A 73 -0.96 11.93 2.73
CA PHE A 73 -1.24 10.51 2.51
C PHE A 73 -2.67 10.35 1.99
N PRO A 74 -3.04 9.16 1.48
CA PRO A 74 -4.42 8.87 1.16
C PRO A 74 -5.35 9.15 2.34
N ASP A 75 -6.56 9.56 2.01
CA ASP A 75 -7.63 9.69 2.99
C ASP A 75 -7.95 8.33 3.63
N GLU A 76 -8.22 8.34 4.93
CA GLU A 76 -8.49 7.12 5.71
C GLU A 76 -9.70 6.37 5.16
N ALA A 77 -10.80 7.07 4.88
CA ALA A 77 -12.01 6.44 4.36
C ALA A 77 -11.78 5.84 2.97
N ALA A 78 -11.03 6.55 2.11
CA ALA A 78 -10.65 6.03 0.80
C ALA A 78 -9.78 4.77 0.90
N PHE A 79 -8.83 4.75 1.84
CA PHE A 79 -7.95 3.60 2.05
C PHE A 79 -8.70 2.38 2.63
N SER A 80 -9.58 2.59 3.61
CA SER A 80 -10.43 1.53 4.15
C SER A 80 -11.36 0.94 3.09
N ALA A 81 -12.00 1.78 2.27
CA ALA A 81 -12.85 1.32 1.17
C ALA A 81 -12.07 0.46 0.17
N PHE A 82 -10.85 0.86 -0.19
CA PHE A 82 -9.97 0.05 -1.03
C PHE A 82 -9.69 -1.33 -0.39
N LEU A 83 -9.33 -1.35 0.90
CA LEU A 83 -8.99 -2.59 1.59
C LEU A 83 -10.18 -3.55 1.66
N GLU A 84 -11.36 -3.03 2.05
CA GLU A 84 -12.61 -3.80 2.11
C GLU A 84 -12.96 -4.41 0.75
N GLU A 85 -12.86 -3.64 -0.33
CA GLU A 85 -13.13 -4.11 -1.68
C GLU A 85 -12.14 -5.22 -2.10
N ARG A 86 -10.85 -5.08 -1.78
CA ARG A 86 -9.83 -6.09 -2.12
C ARG A 86 -10.05 -7.38 -1.33
N ILE A 87 -10.30 -7.30 -0.03
CA ILE A 87 -10.59 -8.45 0.83
C ILE A 87 -11.86 -9.16 0.35
N ALA A 88 -12.92 -8.42 0.01
CA ALA A 88 -14.16 -8.99 -0.51
C ALA A 88 -13.94 -9.73 -1.83
N ARG A 89 -13.12 -9.16 -2.76
CA ARG A 89 -12.76 -9.82 -4.02
C ARG A 89 -11.97 -11.12 -3.80
N GLN A 90 -10.98 -11.10 -2.90
CA GLN A 90 -10.23 -12.32 -2.55
C GLN A 90 -11.12 -13.39 -1.94
N ALA A 91 -12.03 -13.02 -1.03
CA ALA A 91 -12.98 -13.95 -0.41
C ALA A 91 -13.94 -14.58 -1.44
N ALA A 92 -14.42 -13.79 -2.41
CA ALA A 92 -15.27 -14.29 -3.49
C ALA A 92 -14.53 -15.29 -4.39
N GLU A 93 -13.25 -15.03 -4.68
CA GLU A 93 -12.41 -15.91 -5.49
C GLU A 93 -12.10 -17.23 -4.78
N VAL A 94 -11.68 -17.17 -3.51
CA VAL A 94 -11.45 -18.36 -2.68
C VAL A 94 -12.72 -19.19 -2.58
N ARG A 95 -13.88 -18.56 -2.39
CA ARG A 95 -15.18 -19.26 -2.37
C ARG A 95 -15.44 -20.00 -3.68
N ARG A 96 -15.15 -19.41 -4.84
CA ARG A 96 -15.29 -20.08 -6.15
C ARG A 96 -14.42 -21.32 -6.25
N ILE A 97 -13.13 -21.22 -5.90
CA ILE A 97 -12.18 -22.34 -5.95
C ILE A 97 -12.66 -23.49 -5.06
N VAL A 98 -13.00 -23.20 -3.79
CA VAL A 98 -13.48 -24.23 -2.84
C VAL A 98 -14.77 -24.91 -3.32
N THR A 99 -15.70 -24.17 -3.95
CA THR A 99 -16.91 -24.78 -4.52
C THR A 99 -16.65 -25.61 -5.78
N ALA A 100 -15.60 -25.32 -6.55
CA ALA A 100 -15.23 -26.08 -7.75
C ALA A 100 -14.55 -27.42 -7.39
N ASP A 101 -13.71 -27.42 -6.36
CA ASP A 101 -12.96 -28.61 -5.90
C ASP A 101 -13.82 -29.63 -5.15
N GLY A 102 -15.04 -29.26 -4.74
CA GLY A 102 -16.02 -30.16 -4.10
C GLY A 102 -16.62 -31.25 -5.00
N SER A 103 -16.21 -31.33 -6.27
CA SER A 103 -16.80 -32.25 -7.27
C SER A 103 -16.16 -33.64 -7.34
N ASN A 104 -15.03 -33.91 -6.67
CA ASN A 104 -14.31 -35.18 -6.82
C ASN A 104 -14.27 -36.05 -5.55
N SER A 105 -15.46 -36.39 -5.04
CA SER A 105 -15.65 -37.52 -4.13
C SER A 105 -17.02 -38.15 -4.36
N LYS A 106 -17.14 -38.99 -5.40
CA LYS A 106 -18.12 -40.09 -5.52
C LYS A 106 -17.96 -40.86 -6.85
N ARG A 107 -17.08 -41.87 -6.83
CA ARG A 107 -17.17 -43.14 -7.59
C ARG A 107 -16.07 -44.03 -7.00
N SER A 108 -16.30 -45.17 -6.36
CA SER A 108 -17.30 -46.20 -6.57
C SER A 108 -17.57 -47.00 -5.28
N THR A 109 -18.83 -47.10 -4.90
CA THR A 109 -19.35 -48.20 -4.09
C THR A 109 -19.48 -49.46 -4.94
N GLY A 110 -19.01 -50.62 -4.44
CA GLY A 110 -19.68 -51.91 -4.64
C GLY A 110 -19.09 -52.90 -5.64
N GLY A 111 -18.73 -54.08 -5.13
CA GLY A 111 -19.00 -55.38 -5.76
C GLY A 111 -17.79 -56.13 -6.35
N ARG A 112 -17.21 -57.07 -5.62
CA ARG A 112 -17.63 -58.48 -5.56
C ARG A 112 -16.85 -59.22 -4.47
#